data_AF-A0A239WS74-F1
#
_entry.id   AF-A0A239WS74-F1
#
_cell.length_a   1.000
_cell.length_b   1.000
_cell.length_c   1.000
_cell.angle_alpha   90.00
_cell.angle_beta   90.00
_cell.angle_gamma   90.00
#
_symmetry.space_group_name_H-M   'P 1'
#
loop_
_entity.id
_entity.type
_entity.pdbx_description
1 polymer ?
#
loop_
_entity_poly.entity_id
_entity_poly.type
_entity_poly.pdbx_seq_one_letter_code
_entity_poly.pdbx_strand_id
1 'polypeptide(L)' 'MTIDSSSIAFILACSGLVFLMTLALAFFYGGLERRKNVISTMMMAVVSLSIATIMWFAVGYSLSFSGDGSLIGG' A
#
# COMPACT_ATOMS: atom_id res chain seq x y z
N MET A 1 9.29 -8.20 25.78
CA MET A 1 9.26 -8.34 24.32
C MET A 1 10.62 -7.90 23.80
N THR A 2 11.52 -8.84 23.56
CA THR A 2 12.85 -8.53 23.03
C THR A 2 12.69 -8.16 21.57
N ILE A 3 13.19 -6.99 21.20
CA ILE A 3 13.14 -6.51 19.84
C ILE A 3 14.29 -7.17 19.08
N ASP A 4 13.98 -8.22 18.32
CA ASP A 4 14.95 -8.92 17.49
C ASP A 4 15.17 -8.14 16.18
N SER A 5 16.40 -7.67 15.97
CA SER A 5 16.76 -6.88 14.79
C SER A 5 16.57 -7.65 13.48
N SER A 6 16.74 -8.98 13.49
CA SER A 6 16.48 -9.85 12.33
C SER A 6 15.00 -9.87 11.93
N SER A 7 14.10 -9.95 12.90
CA SER A 7 12.66 -9.91 12.68
C SER A 7 12.21 -8.57 12.12
N ILE A 8 12.75 -7.46 12.63
CA ILE A 8 12.46 -6.12 12.08
C ILE A 8 12.94 -6.02 10.63
N ALA A 9 14.18 -6.44 10.34
CA ALA A 9 14.73 -6.38 9.00
C ALA A 9 13.88 -7.19 8.00
N PHE A 10 13.42 -8.37 8.42
CA PHE A 10 12.53 -9.20 7.60
C PHE A 10 11.18 -8.53 7.35
N ILE A 11 10.53 -7.98 8.38
CA ILE A 11 9.23 -7.29 8.24
C ILE A 11 9.36 -6.05 7.34
N LEU A 12 10.42 -5.26 7.48
CA LEU A 12 10.68 -4.10 6.62
C LEU A 12 10.91 -4.52 5.17
N ALA A 13 11.66 -5.60 4.93
CA ALA A 13 11.86 -6.15 3.58
C ALA A 13 10.52 -6.60 2.96
N CYS A 14 9.71 -7.34 3.71
CA CYS A 14 8.37 -7.76 3.28
C CYS A 14 7.45 -6.56 2.98
N SER A 15 7.46 -5.53 3.82
CA SER A 15 6.68 -4.31 3.60
C SER A 15 7.09 -3.58 2.31
N GLY A 16 8.39 -3.49 2.03
CA GLY A 16 8.90 -2.93 0.77
C GLY A 16 8.47 -3.72 -0.46
N LEU A 17 8.46 -5.05 -0.38
CA LEU A 17 7.98 -5.92 -1.48
C LEU A 17 6.49 -5.73 -1.76
N VAL A 18 5.66 -5.58 -0.72
CA VAL A 18 4.22 -5.31 -0.88
C VAL A 18 3.99 -3.95 -1.54
N PHE A 19 4.76 -2.93 -1.16
CA PHE A 19 4.66 -1.60 -1.78
C PHE A 19 5.01 -1.64 -3.28
N LEU A 20 5.97 -2.48 -3.67
CA LEU A 20 6.29 -2.72 -5.08
C LEU A 20 5.16 -3.40 -5.85
N MET A 21 4.30 -4.23 -5.24
CA MET A 21 3.18 -4.87 -5.96
C MET A 21 2.19 -3.84 -6.51
N THR A 22 1.84 -2.81 -5.72
CA THR A 22 0.91 -1.76 -6.18
C THR A 22 1.50 -0.95 -7.33
N LEU A 23 2.81 -0.67 -7.28
CA LEU A 23 3.53 -0.01 -8.37
C LEU A 23 3.63 -0.92 -9.61
N ALA A 24 3.89 -2.21 -9.43
CA ALA A 24 3.97 -3.19 -10.51
C ALA A 24 2.62 -3.34 -11.23
N LEU A 25 1.50 -3.33 -10.51
CA LEU A 25 0.16 -3.32 -11.10
C LEU A 25 -0.06 -2.07 -11.96
N ALA A 26 0.39 -0.88 -11.52
CA ALA A 26 0.29 0.34 -12.31
C ALA A 26 0.99 0.19 -13.68
N PHE A 27 2.21 -0.37 -13.68
CA PHE A 27 2.96 -0.69 -14.91
C PHE A 27 2.30 -1.80 -15.74
N PHE A 28 1.75 -2.82 -15.11
CA PHE A 28 1.12 -3.94 -15.80
C PHE A 28 -0.18 -3.52 -16.49
N TYR A 29 -1.10 -2.87 -15.76
CA TYR A 29 -2.36 -2.36 -16.32
C TYR A 29 -2.14 -1.19 -17.29
N GLY A 30 -1.13 -0.35 -17.04
CA GLY A 30 -0.70 0.66 -18.00
C GLY A 30 -0.16 0.05 -19.29
N GLY A 31 0.59 -1.05 -19.23
CA GLY A 31 1.17 -1.71 -20.41
C GLY A 31 0.19 -2.51 -21.28
N LEU A 32 -0.90 -3.00 -20.69
CA LEU A 32 -1.98 -3.70 -21.40
C LEU A 32 -2.97 -2.75 -22.09
N GLU A 33 -3.00 -1.49 -21.67
CA GLU A 33 -3.89 -0.47 -22.21
C GLU A 33 -3.41 0.08 -23.55
N ARG A 34 -4.35 0.63 -24.34
CA ARG A 34 -4.04 1.24 -25.64
C ARG A 34 -3.11 2.44 -25.41
N ARG A 35 -2.05 2.63 -26.23
CA ARG A 35 -1.04 3.72 -26.08
C ARG A 35 -1.62 5.11 -25.75
N LYS A 36 -2.83 5.42 -26.24
CA LYS A 36 -3.53 6.68 -25.98
C LYS A 36 -4.01 6.84 -24.52
N ASN A 37 -4.31 5.75 -23.82
CA ASN A 37 -4.84 5.74 -22.45
C ASN A 37 -3.82 5.35 -21.38
N VAL A 38 -2.64 4.83 -21.76
CA VAL A 38 -1.59 4.38 -20.82
C VAL A 38 -1.25 5.44 -19.78
N ILE A 39 -1.11 6.71 -20.21
CA ILE A 39 -0.77 7.82 -19.33
C ILE A 39 -1.91 8.09 -18.32
N SER A 40 -3.17 7.97 -18.76
CA SER A 40 -4.35 8.16 -17.91
C SER A 40 -4.45 7.08 -16.83
N THR A 41 -4.24 5.82 -17.21
CA THR A 41 -4.27 4.68 -16.28
C THR A 41 -3.10 4.72 -15.29
N MET A 42 -1.91 5.10 -15.76
CA MET A 42 -0.73 5.36 -14.92
C MET A 42 -1.00 6.45 -13.88
N MET A 43 -1.56 7.60 -14.29
CA MET A 43 -1.87 8.68 -13.37
C MET A 43 -2.93 8.27 -12.33
N MET A 44 -3.99 7.55 -12.73
CA MET A 44 -4.97 7.02 -11.77
C MET A 44 -4.33 6.10 -10.72
N ALA A 45 -3.40 5.23 -11.12
CA ALA A 45 -2.73 4.33 -10.19
C ALA A 45 -1.76 5.06 -9.24
N VAL A 46 -1.05 6.10 -9.71
CA VAL A 46 -0.19 6.92 -8.84
C VAL A 46 -1.02 7.73 -7.86
N VAL A 47 -2.13 8.33 -8.32
CA VAL A 47 -3.04 9.11 -7.47
C VAL A 47 -3.71 8.20 -6.43
N SER A 48 -4.16 7.01 -6.80
CA SER A 48 -4.75 6.07 -5.83
C SER A 48 -3.75 5.60 -4.78
N LEU A 49 -2.50 5.32 -5.17
CA LEU A 49 -1.43 5.00 -4.23
C LEU A 49 -1.16 6.16 -3.25
N SER A 50 -1.15 7.39 -3.77
CA SER A 50 -0.93 8.62 -2.98
C SER A 50 -2.03 8.80 -1.93
N ILE A 51 -3.29 8.69 -2.37
CA ILE A 51 -4.47 8.84 -1.50
C ILE A 51 -4.51 7.71 -0.46
N ALA A 52 -4.28 6.47 -0.87
CA ALA A 52 -4.27 5.32 0.04
C ALA A 52 -3.20 5.47 1.13
N THR A 53 -2.00 5.96 0.77
CA THR A 53 -0.92 6.20 1.73
C THR A 53 -1.30 7.28 2.74
N ILE A 54 -1.83 8.42 2.28
CA ILE A 54 -2.27 9.52 3.15
C ILE A 54 -3.41 9.05 4.08
N MET A 55 -4.40 8.35 3.53
CA MET A 55 -5.53 7.80 4.28
C MET A 55 -5.07 6.81 5.36
N TRP A 56 -4.07 5.99 5.06
CA TRP A 56 -3.50 5.02 5.98
C TRP A 56 -2.85 5.69 7.20
N PHE A 57 -2.04 6.73 6.97
CA PHE A 57 -1.42 7.50 8.06
C PHE A 57 -2.42 8.34 8.86
N ALA A 58 -3.46 8.88 8.21
CA ALA A 58 -4.43 9.75 8.87
C ALA A 58 -5.40 8.98 9.79
N VAL A 59 -5.99 7.90 9.28
CA VAL A 59 -7.05 7.16 9.99
C VAL A 59 -6.95 5.65 9.87
N GLY A 60 -6.34 5.13 8.79
CA GLY A 60 -6.33 3.69 8.51
C GLY A 60 -5.64 2.87 9.60
N TYR A 61 -4.46 3.31 10.06
CA TYR A 61 -3.74 2.60 11.12
C TYR A 61 -4.54 2.54 12.42
N SER A 62 -5.07 3.69 12.87
CA SER A 62 -5.86 3.78 14.09
C SER A 62 -7.15 2.96 13.99
N LEU A 63 -7.84 2.99 12.85
CA LEU A 63 -9.10 2.26 12.69
C LEU A 63 -8.90 0.73 12.61
N SER A 64 -7.73 0.25 12.18
CA SER A 64 -7.46 -1.20 12.11
C SER A 64 -6.86 -1.75 13.40
N PHE A 65 -5.99 -0.99 14.09
CA PHE A 65 -5.22 -1.50 15.23
C PHE A 65 -5.57 -0.86 16.57
N SER A 66 -6.46 0.14 16.60
CA SER A 66 -6.85 0.85 17.81
C SER A 66 -8.33 0.58 18.13
N GLY A 67 -8.59 -0.30 19.08
CA GLY A 67 -9.93 -0.67 19.57
C GLY A 67 -9.96 -2.09 20.16
N ASP A 68 -11.10 -2.47 20.74
CA ASP A 68 -11.44 -3.84 21.18
C ASP A 68 -12.71 -4.35 20.43
N GLY A 69 -13.01 -3.77 19.27
CA GLY A 69 -14.27 -3.92 18.56
C GLY A 69 -14.17 -4.92 17.40
N SER A 70 -15.00 -5.97 17.41
CA SER A 70 -15.02 -7.04 16.39
C SER A 70 -15.20 -6.59 14.93
N LEU A 71 -15.64 -5.36 14.65
CA LEU A 71 -15.85 -4.84 13.28
C LEU A 71 -14.97 -3.62 12.92
N ILE A 72 -14.57 -2.81 13.91
CA ILE A 72 -13.80 -1.58 13.71
C ILE A 72 -12.92 -1.36 14.94
N GLY A 73 -11.61 -1.27 14.70
CA GLY A 73 -10.56 -1.17 15.70
C GLY A 73 -10.35 -2.48 16.46
N GLY A 74 -9.27 -3.22 16.15
CA GLY A 74 -8.71 -4.30 16.97
C GLY A 74 -9.64 -5.43 17.35
#